data_AF-A0A7X1LHB1-F1
#
_entry.id   AF-A0A7X1LHB1-F1
#
_cell.length_a   1.000
_cell.length_b   1.000
_cell.length_c   1.000
_cell.angle_alpha   90.00
_cell.angle_beta   90.00
_cell.angle_gamma   90.00
#
_symmetry.space_group_name_H-M   'P 1'
#
loop_
_entity.id
_entity.type
_entity.pdbx_description
1 polymer ?
#
loop_
_entity_poly.entity_id
_entity_poly.type
_entity_poly.pdbx_seq_one_letter_code
_entity_poly.pdbx_strand_id
1 'polypeptide(L)'
;MKLLNFIDFNYVIEHNNEYFEFEFEDEFLDSISEKLDVEDFDIISMTEIKEGVYSVTIKVNDQTHSFDYKLSDSRIKYINSNVN
;
A
#
# COMPACT_ATOMS: atom_id res chain seq x y z
N MET A 1 1.89 -12.47 5.11
CA MET A 1 2.07 -11.26 4.31
C MET A 1 3.31 -10.50 4.75
N LYS A 2 4.29 -10.43 3.86
CA LYS A 2 5.45 -9.54 3.97
C LYS A 2 5.44 -8.59 2.78
N LEU A 3 5.62 -7.29 3.05
CA LEU A 3 5.91 -6.33 2.00
C LEU A 3 7.32 -6.63 1.45
N LEU A 4 7.43 -6.84 0.14
CA LEU A 4 8.71 -6.86 -0.56
C LEU A 4 8.77 -5.58 -1.39
N ASN A 5 9.61 -4.63 -0.98
CA ASN A 5 9.81 -3.40 -1.71
C ASN A 5 10.85 -3.68 -2.81
N PHE A 6 10.46 -3.57 -4.09
CA PHE A 6 11.41 -3.54 -5.19
C PHE A 6 11.46 -2.12 -5.77
N ILE A 7 12.67 -1.79 -6.23
CA ILE A 7 13.10 -0.51 -6.78
C ILE A 7 12.06 0.02 -7.80
N ASP A 8 11.76 1.33 -7.73
CA ASP A 8 10.87 2.09 -8.63
C ASP A 8 9.35 1.90 -8.44
N PHE A 9 8.83 2.34 -7.27
CA PHE A 9 7.40 2.65 -6.99
C PHE A 9 6.38 1.50 -6.99
N ASN A 10 6.81 0.27 -7.30
CA ASN A 10 5.94 -0.90 -7.32
C ASN A 10 5.99 -1.67 -6.00
N TYR A 11 4.83 -1.79 -5.33
CA TYR A 11 4.68 -2.51 -4.08
C TYR A 11 4.20 -3.94 -4.36
N VAL A 12 4.77 -4.92 -3.66
CA VAL A 12 4.35 -6.32 -3.78
C VAL A 12 3.58 -6.76 -2.54
N ILE A 13 2.35 -7.24 -2.73
CA ILE A 13 1.56 -7.93 -1.71
C ILE A 13 1.58 -9.44 -1.95
N GLU A 14 1.67 -10.21 -0.87
CA GLU A 14 1.65 -11.67 -0.91
C GLU A 14 0.25 -12.18 -0.52
N HIS A 15 -0.54 -12.66 -1.46
CA HIS A 15 -1.87 -13.20 -1.19
C HIS A 15 -1.97 -14.66 -1.64
N ASN A 16 -2.35 -15.57 -0.73
CA ASN A 16 -2.45 -17.02 -0.99
C ASN A 16 -1.21 -17.66 -1.66
N ASN A 17 -0.01 -17.33 -1.16
CA ASN A 17 1.30 -17.75 -1.71
C ASN A 17 1.63 -17.22 -3.12
N GLU A 18 0.83 -16.30 -3.65
CA GLU A 18 1.13 -15.55 -4.86
C GLU A 18 1.54 -14.12 -4.54
N TYR A 19 2.33 -13.51 -5.42
CA TYR A 19 2.82 -12.14 -5.28
C TYR A 19 2.17 -11.26 -6.34
N PHE A 20 1.58 -10.15 -5.91
CA PHE A 20 0.93 -9.17 -6.80
C PHE A 20 1.61 -7.82 -6.66
N GLU A 21 2.11 -7.31 -7.80
CA GLU A 21 2.60 -5.95 -7.92
C GLU A 21 1.42 -4.98 -8.02
N PHE A 22 1.50 -3.87 -7.29
CA PHE A 22 0.55 -2.77 -7.39
C PHE A 22 1.21 -1.43 -7.10
N GLU A 23 0.60 -0.38 -7.64
CA GLU A 23 0.92 1.02 -7.33
C GLU A 23 -0.24 1.62 -6.52
N PHE A 24 0.08 2.42 -5.51
CA PHE A 24 -0.92 3.24 -4.82
C PHE A 24 -1.56 4.21 -5.81
N GLU A 25 -2.86 4.43 -5.72
CA GLU A 25 -3.52 5.46 -6.52
C GLU A 25 -3.04 6.86 -6.10
N ASP A 26 -2.83 7.75 -7.07
CA ASP A 26 -2.40 9.14 -6.83
C ASP A 26 -3.28 9.85 -5.80
N GLU A 27 -4.60 9.64 -5.86
CA GLU A 27 -5.56 10.21 -4.90
C GLU A 27 -5.23 9.84 -3.45
N PHE A 28 -4.76 8.61 -3.20
CA PHE A 28 -4.34 8.19 -1.86
C PHE A 28 -3.06 8.92 -1.43
N LEU A 29 -2.07 9.01 -2.32
CA LEU A 29 -0.80 9.68 -2.05
C LEU A 29 -1.00 11.19 -1.80
N ASP A 30 -1.78 11.85 -2.65
CA ASP A 30 -2.15 13.26 -2.53
C ASP A 30 -2.88 13.51 -1.20
N SER A 31 -3.80 12.63 -0.80
CA SER A 31 -4.52 12.77 0.48
C SER A 31 -3.58 12.72 1.70
N ILE A 32 -2.47 11.98 1.61
CA ILE A 32 -1.47 11.92 2.66
C ILE A 32 -0.67 13.23 2.69
N SER A 33 -0.19 13.69 1.53
CA SER A 33 0.55 14.94 1.39
C SER A 33 -0.24 16.12 1.93
N GLU A 34 -1.52 16.24 1.55
CA GLU A 34 -2.42 17.30 2.05
C GLU A 34 -2.64 17.22 3.56
N LYS A 35 -2.82 16.01 4.09
CA LYS A 35 -3.11 15.81 5.52
C LYS A 35 -1.92 16.07 6.43
N LEU A 36 -0.71 15.80 5.94
CA LEU A 36 0.53 16.03 6.69
C LEU A 36 1.19 17.37 6.37
N ASP A 37 0.67 18.11 5.38
CA ASP A 37 1.23 19.37 4.87
C ASP A 37 2.70 19.20 4.44
N VAL A 38 2.94 18.19 3.59
CA VAL A 38 4.27 17.85 3.07
C VAL A 38 4.25 17.65 1.56
N GLU A 39 5.39 17.93 0.92
CA GLU A 39 5.60 17.68 -0.51
C GLU A 39 5.91 16.20 -0.78
N ASP A 40 6.71 15.58 0.08
CA ASP A 40 7.19 14.19 -0.08
C ASP A 40 7.17 13.42 1.24
N PHE A 41 7.02 12.09 1.16
CA PHE A 41 7.10 11.17 2.28
C PHE A 41 7.62 9.79 1.85
N ASP A 42 8.23 9.08 2.79
CA ASP A 42 8.71 7.71 2.55
C ASP A 42 7.68 6.70 3.06
N ILE A 43 7.23 5.78 2.19
CA ILE A 43 6.47 4.60 2.65
C ILE A 43 7.48 3.56 3.16
N ILE A 44 7.43 3.26 4.46
CA ILE A 44 8.41 2.40 5.12
C ILE A 44 7.90 0.98 5.38
N SER A 45 6.58 0.82 5.51
CA SER A 45 5.98 -0.51 5.67
C SER A 45 4.51 -0.50 5.31
N MET A 46 3.97 -1.68 5.04
CA MET A 46 2.56 -1.88 4.77
C MET A 46 2.18 -3.28 5.25
N THR A 47 1.06 -3.38 5.95
CA THR A 47 0.59 -4.62 6.56
C THR A 47 -0.89 -4.79 6.27
N GLU A 48 -1.30 -5.93 5.73
CA GLU A 48 -2.72 -6.25 5.60
C GLU A 48 -3.35 -6.44 6.98
N ILE A 49 -4.40 -5.68 7.26
CA ILE A 49 -5.14 -5.73 8.53
C ILE A 49 -6.52 -6.40 8.36
N LYS A 50 -7.07 -6.37 7.16
CA LYS A 50 -8.28 -7.09 6.71
C LYS A 50 -8.13 -7.37 5.22
N GLU A 51 -8.89 -8.32 4.67
CA GLU A 51 -8.85 -8.65 3.24
C GLU A 51 -8.96 -7.38 2.37
N GLY A 52 -7.89 -7.09 1.61
CA GLY A 52 -7.81 -5.93 0.72
C GLY A 52 -7.68 -4.57 1.43
N VAL A 53 -7.48 -4.55 2.76
CA VAL A 53 -7.26 -3.34 3.56
C VAL A 53 -5.91 -3.44 4.26
N TYR A 54 -5.09 -2.43 4.05
CA TYR A 54 -3.71 -2.38 4.47
C TYR A 54 -3.46 -1.16 5.33
N SER A 55 -2.76 -1.34 6.45
CA SER A 55 -2.18 -0.23 7.19
C SER A 55 -0.82 0.10 6.57
N VAL A 56 -0.72 1.27 5.95
CA VAL A 56 0.48 1.83 5.33
C VAL A 56 1.15 2.74 6.34
N THR A 57 2.39 2.44 6.71
CA THR A 57 3.20 3.30 7.57
C THR A 57 4.15 4.12 6.72
N ILE A 58 4.10 5.42 6.92
CA ILE A 58 4.97 6.39 6.26
C ILE A 58 5.85 7.11 7.27
N LYS A 59 6.98 7.62 6.80
CA LYS A 59 7.93 8.41 7.59
C LYS A 59 8.03 9.82 7.01
N VAL A 60 7.87 10.82 7.89
CA VAL A 60 8.03 12.24 7.60
C VAL A 60 8.85 12.86 8.72
N ASN A 61 9.99 13.48 8.41
CA ASN A 61 10.82 14.21 9.39
C ASN A 61 11.06 13.44 10.72
N ASP A 62 11.45 12.16 10.61
CA ASP A 62 11.66 11.23 11.74
C ASP A 62 10.42 10.81 12.55
N GLN A 63 9.22 11.27 12.15
CA GLN A 63 7.96 10.81 12.69
C GLN A 63 7.32 9.77 11.77
N THR A 64 6.62 8.80 12.37
CA THR A 64 5.88 7.78 11.63
C THR A 64 4.39 8.02 11.73
N HIS A 65 3.69 7.92 10.61
CA HIS A 65 2.24 8.03 10.52
C HIS A 65 1.68 6.77 9.84
N SER A 66 0.45 6.39 10.20
CA SER A 66 -0.19 5.21 9.63
C SER A 66 -1.53 5.58 9.01
N PHE A 67 -1.78 5.05 7.81
CA PHE A 67 -2.98 5.29 7.01
C PHE A 67 -3.57 3.98 6.53
N ASP A 68 -4.88 3.88 6.56
CA ASP A 68 -5.57 2.72 5.99
C ASP A 68 -5.75 2.93 4.50
N TYR A 69 -5.23 1.99 3.73
CA TYR A 69 -5.35 1.91 2.29
C TYR A 69 -6.25 0.73 1.91
N LYS A 70 -7.28 0.99 1.12
CA LYS A 70 -8.19 -0.05 0.65
C LYS A 70 -7.99 -0.25 -0.85
N LEU A 71 -7.68 -1.49 -1.25
CA LEU A 71 -7.68 -1.87 -2.66
C LEU A 71 -9.06 -1.69 -3.27
N SER A 72 -9.10 -1.25 -4.51
CA SER A 72 -10.33 -1.20 -5.29
C SER A 72 -10.92 -2.59 -5.50
N ASP A 73 -12.26 -2.67 -5.59
CA ASP A 73 -12.97 -3.95 -5.77
C ASP A 73 -12.51 -4.69 -7.04
N SER A 74 -12.08 -3.97 -8.08
CA SER A 74 -11.51 -4.55 -9.30
C SER A 74 -10.16 -5.23 -9.03
N ARG A 75 -9.28 -4.61 -8.23
CA ARG A 75 -8.00 -5.19 -7.81
C ARG A 75 -8.20 -6.41 -6.92
N ILE A 76 -9.13 -6.35 -5.97
CA ILE A 76 -9.50 -7.50 -5.12
C ILE A 76 -9.99 -8.66 -5.99
N LYS A 77 -10.89 -8.40 -6.96
CA LYS A 77 -11.35 -9.42 -7.90
C LYS A 77 -10.23 -10.00 -8.75
N TYR A 78 -9.31 -9.16 -9.23
CA TYR A 78 -8.16 -9.61 -10.00
C TYR A 78 -7.29 -10.57 -9.17
N ILE A 79 -6.91 -10.18 -7.96
CA ILE A 79 -6.15 -11.02 -7.02
C ILE A 79 -6.88 -12.35 -6.80
N ASN A 80 -8.15 -12.29 -6.41
CA ASN A 80 -8.95 -13.49 -6.11
C ASN A 80 -9.20 -14.38 -7.33
N SER A 81 -9.14 -13.85 -8.56
CA SER A 81 -9.29 -14.64 -9.79
C SER A 81 -8.04 -15.39 -10.21
N ASN A 82 -6.87 -15.00 -9.69
CA ASN A 82 -5.58 -15.64 -10.01
C ASN A 82 -5.21 -16.71 -8.98
N VAL A 83 -5.76 -16.63 -7.77
CA VAL A 83 -5.64 -17.70 -6.78
C VAL A 83 -6.55 -18.87 -7.16
N ASN A 84 -5.96 -20.01 -7.52
CA ASN A 84 -6.65 -21.30 -7.72
C ASN A 84 -6.80 -22.10 -6.43
#